data_AF-A0A9X2U3U9-F1
#
_entry.id   AF-A0A9X2U3U9-F1
#
_cell.length_a   1.000
_cell.length_b   1.000
_cell.length_c   1.000
_cell.angle_alpha   90.00
_cell.angle_beta   90.00
_cell.angle_gamma   90.00
#
_symmetry.space_group_name_H-M   'P 1'
#
loop_
_entity.id
_entity.type
_entity.pdbx_description
1 polymer ?
#
loop_
_entity_poly.entity_id
_entity_poly.type
_entity_poly.pdbx_seq_one_letter_code
_entity_poly.pdbx_strand_id
1 'polypeptide(L)' 'MEVRVDGPLASAWVPYVFYRGDERSHCGVNAVQLVRGPDGWRILQLTDTRRQACDVPPEVQKSR' A
#
# COMPACT_ATOMS: atom_id res chain seq x y z
N MET A 1 7.36 -4.07 -4.96
CA MET A 1 7.20 -3.47 -3.62
C MET A 1 8.58 -3.06 -3.12
N GLU A 2 8.69 -1.90 -2.51
CA GLU A 2 9.93 -1.45 -1.86
C GLU A 2 9.66 -1.10 -0.40
N VAL A 3 10.57 -1.50 0.48
CA VAL A 3 10.51 -1.19 1.91
C VAL A 3 11.88 -0.69 2.34
N ARG A 4 11.91 0.47 3.00
CA ARG A 4 13.11 1.07 3.59
C ARG A 4 12.87 1.26 5.07
N VAL A 5 13.84 0.86 5.88
CA VAL A 5 13.77 0.93 7.36
C VAL A 5 15.02 1.61 7.87
N ASP A 6 14.84 2.58 8.75
CA ASP A 6 15.90 3.24 9.52
C ASP A 6 15.45 3.41 10.97
N GLY A 7 15.98 2.58 11.86
CA GLY A 7 15.59 2.54 13.27
C GLY A 7 14.06 2.42 13.45
N PRO A 8 13.40 3.37 14.13
CA PRO A 8 11.95 3.35 14.34
C PRO A 8 11.15 3.95 13.19
N LEU A 9 11.76 4.38 12.08
CA LEU A 9 11.09 4.94 10.91
C LEU A 9 11.13 3.92 9.75
N ALA A 10 10.01 3.75 9.06
CA ALA A 10 9.96 2.97 7.83
C ALA A 10 9.13 3.67 6.75
N SER A 11 9.48 3.42 5.50
CA SER A 11 8.72 3.82 4.32
C SER A 11 8.46 2.60 3.45
N ALA A 12 7.21 2.42 3.02
CA ALA A 12 6.81 1.37 2.09
C ALA A 12 6.17 1.97 0.83
N TRP A 13 6.67 1.56 -0.33
CA TRP A 13 6.12 1.90 -1.65
C TRP A 13 5.47 0.65 -2.24
N VAL A 14 4.15 0.59 -2.16
CA VAL A 14 3.38 -0.65 -2.39
C VAL A 14 2.26 -0.44 -3.41
N PRO A 15 2.17 -1.26 -4.48
CA PRO A 15 1.03 -1.22 -5.38
C PRO A 15 -0.25 -1.69 -4.68
N TYR A 16 -1.40 -1.16 -5.09
CA TYR A 16 -2.71 -1.55 -4.58
C TYR A 16 -3.76 -1.67 -5.68
N VAL A 17 -4.81 -2.44 -5.39
CA VAL A 17 -6.08 -2.42 -6.13
C VAL A 17 -7.22 -2.24 -5.17
N PHE A 18 -8.13 -1.34 -5.52
CA PHE A 18 -9.36 -1.12 -4.80
C PHE A 18 -10.54 -1.78 -5.53
N TYR A 19 -11.25 -2.64 -4.82
CA TYR A 19 -12.47 -3.30 -5.28
C TYR A 19 -13.68 -2.77 -4.50
N ARG A 20 -14.78 -2.52 -5.21
CA ARG A 20 -16.09 -2.22 -4.61
C ARG A 20 -16.98 -3.44 -4.80
N GLY A 21 -17.01 -4.31 -3.78
CA GLY A 21 -17.59 -5.64 -3.90
C GLY A 21 -16.69 -6.55 -4.75
N ASP A 22 -17.20 -7.03 -5.88
CA ASP A 22 -16.43 -7.84 -6.85
C ASP A 22 -15.88 -7.01 -8.01
N GLU A 23 -16.29 -5.74 -8.13
CA GLU A 23 -15.89 -4.87 -9.23
C GLU A 23 -14.57 -4.14 -8.91
N ARG A 24 -13.58 -4.24 -9.80
CA ARG A 24 -12.36 -3.41 -9.71
C ARG A 24 -12.74 -1.95 -9.98
N SER A 25 -12.47 -1.07 -9.02
CA SER A 25 -12.79 0.35 -9.16
C SER A 25 -11.59 1.17 -9.66
N HIS A 26 -10.44 1.04 -9.00
CA HIS A 26 -9.22 1.76 -9.37
C HIS A 26 -8.01 1.07 -8.73
N CYS A 27 -6.83 1.53 -9.09
CA CYS A 27 -5.58 0.98 -8.59
C CYS A 27 -4.51 2.07 -8.53
N GLY A 28 -3.37 1.74 -7.94
CA GLY A 28 -2.29 2.71 -7.82
C GLY A 28 -1.15 2.23 -6.96
N VAL A 29 -0.46 3.18 -6.36
CA VAL A 29 0.64 2.95 -5.44
C VAL A 29 0.39 3.76 -4.18
N ASN A 30 0.59 3.14 -3.02
CA ASN A 30 0.65 3.81 -1.73
C ASN A 30 2.11 4.11 -1.38
N ALA A 31 2.34 5.30 -0.88
CA ALA A 31 3.51 5.68 -0.11
C ALA A 31 3.10 5.72 1.36
N VAL A 32 3.52 4.72 2.14
CA VAL A 32 3.18 4.58 3.56
C VAL A 32 4.41 4.93 4.39
N GLN A 33 4.28 5.87 5.31
CA GLN A 33 5.26 6.13 6.35
C GLN A 33 4.80 5.47 7.65
N LEU A 34 5.69 4.77 8.32
CA LEU A 34 5.43 4.07 9.57
C LEU A 34 6.42 4.49 10.65
N VAL A 35 5.94 4.50 11.90
CA VAL A 35 6.77 4.69 13.10
C VAL A 35 6.59 3.52 14.04
N ARG A 36 7.69 3.04 14.65
CA ARG A 36 7.69 1.96 15.63
C ARG A 36 7.75 2.51 17.05
N GLY A 37 6.71 2.23 17.83
CA GLY A 37 6.66 2.48 19.27
C GLY A 37 6.76 1.19 20.10
N PRO A 38 6.52 1.27 21.43
CA PRO A 38 6.50 0.12 22.33
C PRO A 38 5.53 -0.98 21.87
N ASP A 39 4.38 -0.57 21.31
CA ASP A 39 3.32 -1.47 20.84
C ASP A 39 3.50 -1.92 19.38
N GLY A 40 4.66 -1.66 18.78
CA GLY A 40 4.99 -2.04 17.41
C GLY A 40 4.81 -0.91 16.38
N TRP A 41 4.72 -1.31 15.11
CA TRP A 41 4.60 -0.40 13.97
C TRP A 41 3.19 0.20 13.86
N ARG A 42 3.12 1.50 13.62
CA ARG A 42 1.88 2.23 13.31
C ARG A 42 2.09 3.05 12.03
N ILE A 43 1.02 3.22 11.25
CA ILE A 43 1.03 4.11 10.08
C ILE A 43 0.99 5.55 10.59
N LEU A 44 2.00 6.33 10.20
CA LEU A 44 2.07 7.76 10.47
C LEU A 44 1.32 8.53 9.38
N GLN A 45 1.62 8.25 8.11
CA GLN A 45 1.01 8.88 6.93
C GLN A 45 0.83 7.86 5.82
N LEU A 46 -0.20 8.08 5.00
CA LEU A 46 -0.42 7.36 3.76
C LEU A 46 -0.82 8.38 2.68
N THR A 47 -0.10 8.36 1.57
CA THR A 47 -0.45 9.08 0.35
C THR A 47 -0.57 8.08 -0.77
N ASP A 48 -1.59 8.20 -1.61
CA ASP A 48 -1.81 7.29 -2.72
C ASP A 48 -1.98 8.01 -4.06
N THR A 49 -1.61 7.30 -5.13
CA THR A 49 -2.02 7.68 -6.49
C THR A 49 -3.27 6.91 -6.86
N ARG A 50 -4.18 7.52 -7.63
CA ARG A 50 -5.36 6.84 -8.16
C ARG A 50 -5.35 6.78 -9.68
N ARG A 51 -5.43 5.57 -10.26
CA ARG A 51 -5.43 5.30 -11.70
C ARG A 51 -6.63 4.43 -12.08
N GLN A 52 -7.23 4.67 -13.25
CA GLN A 52 -8.31 3.81 -13.79
C GLN A 52 -7.78 2.50 -14.38
N ALA A 53 -6.58 2.53 -14.98
CA ALA A 53 -5.89 1.37 -15.52
C ALA A 53 -4.46 1.33 -14.98
N CYS A 54 -4.05 0.15 -14.52
CA CYS A 54 -2.66 -0.14 -14.19
C CYS A 54 -2.43 -1.65 -14.22
N ASP A 55 -1.17 -2.03 -14.45
CA ASP A 55 -0.74 -3.42 -14.37
C ASP A 55 -0.58 -3.79 -12.90
N VAL A 56 -1.47 -4.66 -12.44
CA VAL A 56 -1.50 -5.10 -11.04
C VAL A 56 -0.85 -6.48 -10.97
N PRO A 57 0.20 -6.65 -10.16
CA PRO A 57 0.78 -7.96 -9.91
C PRO A 57 -0.28 -8.95 -9.39
N PRO A 58 -0.27 -10.22 -9.84
CA PRO A 58 -1.24 -11.23 -9.42
C PRO A 58 -1.42 -11.34 -7.90
N GLU A 59 -0.34 -11.14 -7.13
CA GLU A 59 -0.33 -11.20 -5.67
C GLU A 59 -1.15 -10.10 -4.97
N VAL A 60 -1.50 -9.01 -5.68
CA VAL A 60 -2.32 -7.90 -5.15
C VAL A 60 -3.77 -7.98 -5.64
N GLN A 61 -4.07 -8.90 -6.56
CA GLN A 61 -5.42 -9.10 -7.06
C GLN A 61 -6.30 -9.79 -6.00
N LYS A 62 -7.62 -9.52 -6.04
CA LYS A 62 -8.58 -10.15 -5.12
C LYS A 62 -8.48 -11.67 -5.23
N SER A 63 -8.22 -12.37 -4.12
CA SER A 63 -8.36 -13.82 -4.07
C SER A 63 -9.80 -14.19 -4.39
N ARG A 64 -9.99 -15.17 -5.27
CA ARG A 64 -11.31 -15.82 -5.44
C ARG A 64 -11.75 -16.45 -4.12
#